data_AF-A0A7V3CPD9-F1
#
_entry.id   AF-A0A7V3CPD9-F1
#
_cell.length_a   1.000
_cell.length_b   1.000
_cell.length_c   1.000
_cell.angle_alpha   90.00
_cell.angle_beta   90.00
_cell.angle_gamma   90.00
#
_symmetry.space_group_name_H-M   'P 1'
#
loop_
_entity.id
_entity.type
_entity.pdbx_description
1 polymer ?
#
loop_
_entity_poly.entity_id
_entity_poly.type
_entity_poly.pdbx_seq_one_letter_code
_entity_poly.pdbx_strand_id
1 'polypeptide(L)'
;MTNDFDDLTRQTRRLTALHHTQYFASVVLAVCVWALMLVAVPALAHVPDLEVGSDRHSVAIGGPEVSRAIYGYLAPGEAHDDYTFTVSEPVTRVVGIIVPAYPEHAEFRPTVTVAGTAGGPTVIEDPGADPRASLWEPFSLASFYEGGEAELGFVPGVDYELTVSAGDTGARSGRYVVVFGGPEAFSADDIVATAGQLPRIWFGAYGGAPLRWNWAALVPLLLGVVTLVALLAWVVTRVTKRVRST
;
A
#
# COMPACT_ATOMS: atom_id res chain seq x y z
N MET A 1 -64.42 -8.76 -22.18
CA MET A 1 -63.74 -7.70 -21.41
C MET A 1 -62.81 -8.21 -20.30
N THR A 2 -62.91 -9.47 -19.86
CA THR A 2 -62.02 -10.04 -18.82
C THR A 2 -60.58 -10.32 -19.29
N ASN A 3 -60.35 -10.61 -20.58
CA ASN A 3 -59.02 -10.94 -21.09
C ASN A 3 -58.01 -9.77 -21.09
N ASP A 4 -58.45 -8.52 -21.24
CA ASP A 4 -57.54 -7.36 -21.24
C ASP A 4 -56.96 -7.07 -19.85
N PHE A 5 -57.75 -7.31 -18.80
CA PHE A 5 -57.34 -7.04 -17.43
C PHE A 5 -56.24 -8.01 -16.95
N ASP A 6 -56.34 -9.28 -17.36
CA ASP A 6 -55.33 -10.30 -17.06
C ASP A 6 -54.01 -10.08 -17.82
N ASP A 7 -54.06 -9.47 -19.01
CA ASP A 7 -52.86 -9.17 -19.79
C ASP A 7 -52.12 -7.95 -19.22
N LEU A 8 -52.85 -6.90 -18.84
CA LEU A 8 -52.28 -5.73 -18.14
C LEU A 8 -51.63 -6.11 -16.82
N THR A 9 -52.27 -7.01 -16.04
CA THR A 9 -51.72 -7.50 -14.76
C THR A 9 -50.45 -8.34 -14.96
N ARG A 10 -50.37 -9.11 -16.04
CA ARG A 10 -49.17 -9.87 -16.41
C ARG A 10 -48.04 -8.96 -16.90
N GLN A 11 -48.34 -7.95 -17.71
CA GLN A 11 -47.36 -6.95 -18.16
C GLN A 11 -46.78 -6.16 -16.99
N THR A 12 -47.63 -5.67 -16.07
CA THR A 12 -47.15 -4.94 -14.88
C THR A 12 -46.25 -5.81 -14.01
N ARG A 13 -46.65 -7.04 -13.68
CA ARG A 13 -45.78 -7.96 -12.90
C ARG A 13 -44.44 -8.24 -13.57
N ARG A 14 -44.41 -8.38 -14.90
CA ARG A 14 -43.15 -8.55 -15.67
C ARG A 14 -42.27 -7.30 -15.59
N LEU A 15 -42.83 -6.11 -15.74
CA LEU A 15 -42.10 -4.85 -15.64
C LEU A 15 -41.54 -4.64 -14.22
N THR A 16 -42.33 -4.87 -13.17
CA THR A 16 -41.87 -4.75 -11.77
C THR A 16 -40.75 -5.75 -11.47
N ALA A 17 -40.85 -6.99 -11.96
CA ALA A 17 -39.81 -8.01 -11.77
C ALA A 17 -38.49 -7.66 -12.49
N LEU A 18 -38.57 -7.08 -13.69
CA LEU A 18 -37.39 -6.59 -14.42
C LEU A 18 -36.70 -5.45 -13.67
N HIS A 19 -37.48 -4.46 -13.22
CA HIS A 19 -36.95 -3.33 -12.45
C HIS A 19 -36.25 -3.82 -11.16
N HIS A 20 -36.89 -4.69 -10.37
CA HIS A 20 -36.27 -5.23 -9.15
C HIS A 20 -34.96 -6.00 -9.41
N THR A 21 -34.85 -6.67 -10.56
CA THR A 21 -33.63 -7.38 -10.94
C THR A 21 -32.52 -6.41 -11.30
N GLN A 22 -32.83 -5.37 -12.07
CA GLN A 22 -31.87 -4.31 -12.42
C GLN A 22 -31.40 -3.55 -11.17
N TYR A 23 -32.32 -3.16 -10.29
CA TYR A 23 -31.96 -2.48 -9.02
C TYR A 23 -31.02 -3.34 -8.16
N PHE A 24 -31.32 -4.63 -8.00
CA PHE A 24 -30.45 -5.51 -7.20
C PHE A 24 -29.06 -5.66 -7.83
N ALA A 25 -28.97 -5.88 -9.15
CA ALA A 25 -27.68 -5.98 -9.84
C ALA A 25 -26.85 -4.70 -9.69
N SER A 26 -27.48 -3.53 -9.85
CA SER A 26 -26.83 -2.23 -9.66
C SER A 26 -26.38 -2.01 -8.22
N VAL A 27 -27.18 -2.43 -7.22
CA VAL A 27 -26.79 -2.36 -5.80
C VAL A 27 -25.61 -3.28 -5.52
N VAL A 28 -25.60 -4.52 -6.01
CA VAL A 28 -24.47 -5.42 -5.81
C VAL A 28 -23.21 -4.89 -6.50
N LEU A 29 -23.31 -4.42 -7.74
CA LEU A 29 -22.17 -3.79 -8.42
C LEU A 29 -21.65 -2.58 -7.64
N ALA A 30 -22.55 -1.72 -7.16
CA ALA A 30 -22.18 -0.57 -6.34
C ALA A 30 -21.50 -0.98 -5.03
N VAL A 31 -21.99 -2.05 -4.37
CA VAL A 31 -21.37 -2.60 -3.15
C VAL A 31 -20.01 -3.23 -3.46
N CYS A 32 -19.85 -3.94 -4.58
CA CYS A 32 -18.56 -4.48 -5.02
C CYS A 32 -17.56 -3.36 -5.31
N VAL A 33 -17.97 -2.35 -6.07
CA VAL A 33 -17.15 -1.17 -6.37
C VAL A 33 -16.79 -0.45 -5.07
N TRP A 34 -17.76 -0.22 -4.18
CA TRP A 34 -17.52 0.40 -2.88
C TRP A 34 -16.57 -0.41 -2.00
N ALA A 35 -16.73 -1.74 -1.92
CA ALA A 35 -15.84 -2.62 -1.18
C ALA A 35 -14.40 -2.61 -1.76
N LEU A 36 -14.27 -2.60 -3.08
CA LEU A 36 -12.97 -2.46 -3.76
C LEU A 36 -12.35 -1.08 -3.48
N MET A 37 -13.16 -0.02 -3.47
CA MET A 37 -12.70 1.33 -3.14
C MET A 37 -12.26 1.44 -1.67
N LEU A 38 -12.96 0.80 -0.73
CA LEU A 38 -12.57 0.80 0.69
C LEU A 38 -11.22 0.15 0.94
N VAL A 39 -10.87 -0.87 0.16
CA VAL A 39 -9.55 -1.53 0.21
C VAL A 39 -8.49 -0.68 -0.52
N ALA A 40 -8.89 0.07 -1.55
CA ALA A 40 -7.99 0.89 -2.34
C ALA A 40 -7.62 2.23 -1.67
N VAL A 41 -8.46 2.79 -0.79
CA VAL A 41 -8.20 4.12 -0.19
C VAL A 41 -6.95 4.15 0.71
N PRO A 42 -6.71 3.18 1.62
CA PRO A 42 -5.45 3.12 2.36
C PRO A 42 -4.25 2.84 1.45
N ALA A 43 -4.50 2.25 0.28
CA ALA A 43 -3.47 1.90 -0.70
C ALA A 43 -2.93 3.06 -1.52
N LEU A 44 -3.49 4.24 -1.30
CA LEU A 44 -3.08 5.48 -1.92
C LEU A 44 -2.51 6.43 -0.85
N ALA A 45 -1.73 5.92 0.09
CA ALA A 45 -1.03 6.76 1.07
C ALA A 45 0.39 7.11 0.65
N HIS A 46 1.11 6.13 0.09
CA HIS A 46 2.46 6.33 -0.42
C HIS A 46 2.64 5.69 -1.79
N VAL A 47 3.50 6.27 -2.63
CA VAL A 47 4.05 5.55 -3.79
C VAL A 47 5.10 4.60 -3.24
N PRO A 48 4.87 3.27 -3.26
CA PRO A 48 5.87 2.34 -2.81
C PRO A 48 7.02 2.32 -3.81
N ASP A 49 8.23 2.32 -3.29
CA ASP A 49 9.43 2.02 -4.05
C ASP A 49 10.10 0.82 -3.39
N LEU A 50 10.54 -0.15 -4.19
CA LEU A 50 11.29 -1.31 -3.70
C LEU A 50 12.75 -1.11 -4.05
N GLU A 51 13.62 -1.38 -3.08
CA GLU A 51 15.06 -1.47 -3.31
C GLU A 51 15.37 -2.50 -4.41
N VAL A 52 16.25 -2.13 -5.35
CA VAL A 52 16.60 -2.93 -6.53
C VAL A 52 17.98 -3.57 -6.35
N GLY A 53 18.25 -4.20 -5.20
CA GLY A 53 19.48 -4.95 -4.94
C GLY A 53 20.75 -4.11 -4.89
N SER A 54 21.61 -4.42 -3.92
CA SER A 54 22.75 -3.60 -3.54
C SER A 54 24.01 -3.76 -4.38
N ASP A 55 23.86 -3.74 -5.72
CA ASP A 55 24.99 -3.65 -6.65
C ASP A 55 25.63 -2.23 -6.59
N ARG A 56 26.08 -1.81 -5.39
CA ARG A 56 26.94 -0.65 -5.04
C ARG A 56 26.63 0.72 -5.64
N HIS A 57 25.49 0.90 -6.25
CA HIS A 57 25.09 2.17 -6.85
C HIS A 57 23.89 2.73 -6.10
N SER A 58 23.96 4.02 -5.77
CA SER A 58 22.83 4.75 -5.22
C SER A 58 21.63 4.62 -6.16
N VAL A 59 20.47 4.32 -5.58
CA VAL A 59 19.21 4.21 -6.32
C VAL A 59 18.57 5.59 -6.41
N ALA A 60 18.37 6.07 -7.63
CA ALA A 60 17.64 7.33 -7.83
C ALA A 60 16.17 7.14 -7.47
N ILE A 61 15.67 7.97 -6.55
CA ILE A 61 14.27 8.02 -6.13
C ILE A 61 13.66 9.37 -6.50
N GLY A 62 12.34 9.46 -6.52
CA GLY A 62 11.66 10.74 -6.69
C GLY A 62 11.83 11.65 -5.48
N GLY A 63 11.69 12.96 -5.69
CA GLY A 63 11.76 13.95 -4.62
C GLY A 63 10.62 13.86 -3.59
N PRO A 64 10.73 14.62 -2.48
CA PRO A 64 9.82 14.59 -1.33
C PRO A 64 8.52 15.38 -1.57
N GLU A 65 8.24 15.84 -2.78
CA GLU A 65 6.99 16.52 -3.12
C GLU A 65 5.79 15.57 -3.00
N VAL A 66 6.00 14.27 -3.28
CA VAL A 66 5.01 13.20 -3.17
C VAL A 66 5.37 12.30 -2.00
N SER A 67 4.35 11.81 -1.27
CA SER A 67 4.56 10.83 -0.21
C SER A 67 5.07 9.49 -0.75
N ARG A 68 6.18 9.01 -0.21
CA ARG A 68 6.84 7.76 -0.61
C ARG A 68 7.15 6.90 0.60
N ALA A 69 7.09 5.60 0.36
CA ALA A 69 7.50 4.57 1.30
C ALA A 69 8.49 3.65 0.56
N ILE A 70 9.76 3.73 0.95
CA ILE A 70 10.82 2.96 0.30
C ILE A 70 11.07 1.71 1.14
N TYR A 71 10.68 0.56 0.62
CA TYR A 71 10.83 -0.74 1.28
C TYR A 71 12.18 -1.36 0.90
N GLY A 72 13.05 -1.51 1.88
CA GLY A 72 14.40 -2.04 1.70
C GLY A 72 14.76 -3.14 2.69
N TYR A 73 15.89 -3.79 2.45
CA TYR A 73 16.42 -4.84 3.31
C TYR A 73 17.95 -4.78 3.37
N LEU A 74 18.48 -4.40 4.53
CA LEU A 74 19.91 -4.53 4.78
C LEU A 74 20.26 -6.01 4.99
N ALA A 75 20.96 -6.60 4.04
CA ALA A 75 21.42 -7.98 4.08
C ALA A 75 22.55 -8.18 5.11
N PRO A 76 22.77 -9.41 5.61
CA PRO A 76 23.91 -9.68 6.48
C PRO A 76 25.25 -9.35 5.81
N GLY A 77 26.02 -8.45 6.42
CA GLY A 77 27.31 -8.00 5.90
C GLY A 77 27.23 -6.77 4.98
N GLU A 78 26.03 -6.31 4.69
CA GLU A 78 25.77 -5.01 4.06
C GLU A 78 26.00 -3.87 5.04
N ALA A 79 26.64 -2.81 4.58
CA ALA A 79 26.92 -1.65 5.41
C ALA A 79 25.78 -0.64 5.39
N HIS A 80 25.23 -0.38 4.20
CA HIS A 80 24.20 0.62 3.96
C HIS A 80 23.56 0.46 2.58
N ASP A 81 22.39 1.08 2.43
CA ASP A 81 21.72 1.35 1.16
C ASP A 81 21.69 2.86 0.91
N ASP A 82 22.02 3.29 -0.31
CA ASP A 82 22.04 4.71 -0.69
C ASP A 82 20.93 5.04 -1.70
N TYR A 83 20.27 6.16 -1.47
CA TYR A 83 19.24 6.70 -2.34
C TYR A 83 19.57 8.15 -2.68
N THR A 84 19.34 8.55 -3.93
CA THR A 84 19.58 9.93 -4.38
C THR A 84 18.32 10.56 -4.91
N PHE A 85 18.15 11.85 -4.62
CA PHE A 85 17.00 12.61 -5.11
C PHE A 85 17.33 14.10 -5.25
N THR A 86 16.47 14.78 -5.99
CA THR A 86 16.47 16.24 -6.16
C THR A 86 15.08 16.77 -5.86
N VAL A 87 14.99 18.07 -5.55
CA VAL A 87 13.70 18.75 -5.39
C VAL A 87 13.50 19.81 -6.46
N SER A 88 12.26 19.99 -6.88
CA SER A 88 11.83 20.93 -7.92
C SER A 88 11.50 22.32 -7.36
N GLU A 89 11.07 22.38 -6.10
CA GLU A 89 10.78 23.61 -5.37
C GLU A 89 11.23 23.51 -3.90
N PRO A 90 11.46 24.64 -3.20
CA PRO A 90 11.77 24.61 -1.78
C PRO A 90 10.66 23.97 -0.98
N VAL A 91 11.00 22.99 -0.13
CA VAL A 91 10.02 22.17 0.56
C VAL A 91 10.54 21.66 1.90
N THR A 92 9.68 21.64 2.92
CA THR A 92 9.98 21.03 4.22
C THR A 92 9.14 19.77 4.39
N ARG A 93 9.78 18.64 4.73
CA ARG A 93 9.12 17.33 4.87
C ARG A 93 9.71 16.51 5.99
N VAL A 94 8.88 15.62 6.53
CA VAL A 94 9.33 14.58 7.45
C VAL A 94 10.06 13.50 6.67
N VAL A 95 11.22 13.12 7.18
CA VAL A 95 11.97 11.93 6.80
C VAL A 95 12.04 11.05 8.03
N GLY A 96 11.70 9.79 7.89
CA GLY A 96 11.75 8.84 8.98
C GLY A 96 11.99 7.42 8.53
N ILE A 97 12.16 6.54 9.49
CA ILE A 97 12.33 5.10 9.24
C ILE A 97 11.47 4.30 10.21
N ILE A 98 10.84 3.26 9.69
CA ILE A 98 10.07 2.30 10.49
C ILE A 98 10.54 0.88 10.16
N VAL A 99 10.37 -0.04 11.09
CA VAL A 99 10.85 -1.43 10.98
C VAL A 99 9.68 -2.38 11.14
N PRO A 100 9.45 -3.38 10.26
CA PRO A 100 8.37 -4.33 10.48
C PRO A 100 8.47 -5.00 11.85
N ALA A 101 7.37 -5.05 12.59
CA ALA A 101 7.31 -5.51 13.98
C ALA A 101 7.32 -7.05 14.09
N TYR A 102 8.32 -7.67 13.47
CA TYR A 102 8.59 -9.10 13.57
C TYR A 102 9.60 -9.38 14.69
N PRO A 103 9.51 -10.53 15.38
CA PRO A 103 10.44 -10.89 16.45
C PRO A 103 11.92 -10.82 16.03
N GLU A 104 12.25 -11.20 14.79
CA GLU A 104 13.65 -11.15 14.32
C GLU A 104 14.17 -9.72 14.03
N HIS A 105 13.29 -8.73 13.97
CA HIS A 105 13.65 -7.32 13.81
C HIS A 105 13.53 -6.54 15.13
N ALA A 106 13.20 -7.21 16.24
CA ALA A 106 13.03 -6.58 17.55
C ALA A 106 14.28 -5.85 18.04
N GLU A 107 15.47 -6.27 17.59
CA GLU A 107 16.76 -5.63 17.89
C GLU A 107 17.33 -4.83 16.72
N PHE A 108 16.68 -4.79 15.55
CA PHE A 108 17.15 -4.01 14.42
C PHE A 108 16.80 -2.53 14.62
N ARG A 109 17.82 -1.68 14.66
CA ARG A 109 17.72 -0.24 14.93
C ARG A 109 18.44 0.52 13.81
N PRO A 110 17.85 0.64 12.61
CA PRO A 110 18.50 1.32 11.50
C PRO A 110 18.58 2.82 11.76
N THR A 111 19.58 3.45 11.14
CA THR A 111 19.79 4.89 11.14
C THR A 111 19.63 5.41 9.71
N VAL A 112 19.03 6.58 9.55
CA VAL A 112 18.98 7.28 8.25
C VAL A 112 19.88 8.51 8.31
N THR A 113 20.76 8.66 7.35
CA THR A 113 21.57 9.88 7.18
C THR A 113 21.15 10.60 5.91
N VAL A 114 20.87 11.89 6.00
CA VAL A 114 20.52 12.74 4.85
C VAL A 114 21.62 13.77 4.63
N ALA A 115 22.38 13.61 3.56
CA ALA A 115 23.42 14.54 3.12
C ALA A 115 22.90 15.55 2.08
N GLY A 116 23.62 16.67 1.94
CA GLY A 116 23.24 17.77 1.04
C GLY A 116 22.41 18.88 1.71
N THR A 117 22.03 18.74 2.98
CA THR A 117 21.33 19.81 3.71
C THR A 117 22.27 20.97 4.06
N ALA A 118 21.73 22.19 4.21
CA ALA A 118 22.52 23.41 4.43
C ALA A 118 23.40 23.37 5.71
N GLY A 119 23.08 22.52 6.68
CA GLY A 119 23.82 22.34 7.95
C GLY A 119 24.81 21.17 7.96
N GLY A 120 24.98 20.45 6.84
CA GLY A 120 25.72 19.19 6.77
C GLY A 120 24.81 17.96 6.80
N PRO A 121 25.35 16.74 6.96
CA PRO A 121 24.54 15.55 7.06
C PRO A 121 23.69 15.55 8.33
N THR A 122 22.41 15.24 8.20
CA THR A 122 21.50 15.05 9.34
C THR A 122 21.32 13.56 9.60
N VAL A 123 21.56 13.13 10.83
CA VAL A 123 21.43 11.73 11.25
C VAL A 123 20.13 11.58 12.03
N ILE A 124 19.32 10.60 11.63
CA ILE A 124 18.02 10.27 12.19
C ILE A 124 18.16 8.87 12.81
N GLU A 125 18.31 8.84 14.13
CA GLU A 125 18.52 7.61 14.90
C GLU A 125 17.21 7.06 15.45
N ASP A 126 17.15 5.73 15.61
CA ASP A 126 16.08 5.08 16.35
C ASP A 126 16.10 5.52 17.83
N PRO A 127 14.96 5.96 18.41
CA PRO A 127 14.93 6.45 19.79
C PRO A 127 15.22 5.37 20.85
N GLY A 128 15.26 4.09 20.49
CA GLY A 128 15.79 3.03 21.36
C GLY A 128 14.89 2.63 22.53
N ALA A 129 13.60 2.97 22.51
CA ALA A 129 12.65 2.59 23.56
C ALA A 129 12.47 1.06 23.70
N ASP A 130 12.30 0.58 24.93
CA ASP A 130 12.00 -0.82 25.27
C ASP A 130 10.83 -0.90 26.30
N PRO A 131 9.68 -1.51 25.97
CA PRO A 131 9.35 -2.08 24.66
C PRO A 131 9.20 -1.01 23.59
N ARG A 132 9.63 -1.32 22.37
CA ARG A 132 9.50 -0.42 21.22
C ARG A 132 8.02 -0.30 20.83
N ALA A 133 7.54 0.94 20.73
CA ALA A 133 6.17 1.20 20.29
C ALA A 133 5.93 0.62 18.89
N SER A 134 4.77 0.01 18.69
CA SER A 134 4.38 -0.54 17.39
C SER A 134 3.05 0.04 16.93
N LEU A 135 2.99 0.47 15.67
CA LEU A 135 1.80 0.98 15.00
C LEU A 135 1.33 -0.03 13.95
N TRP A 136 0.02 -0.26 13.85
CA TRP A 136 -0.57 -1.00 12.74
C TRP A 136 -0.72 -0.10 11.53
N GLU A 137 -0.13 -0.49 10.40
CA GLU A 137 -0.26 0.20 9.13
C GLU A 137 -1.23 -0.61 8.23
N PRO A 138 -2.36 -0.01 7.79
CA PRO A 138 -3.41 -0.73 7.09
C PRO A 138 -3.13 -1.02 5.61
N PHE A 139 -2.12 -0.38 5.01
CA PHE A 139 -1.83 -0.50 3.58
C PHE A 139 -1.02 -1.77 3.27
N SER A 140 0.13 -1.91 3.91
CA SER A 140 0.97 -3.10 3.95
C SER A 140 0.34 -4.24 4.78
N LEU A 141 -0.68 -3.93 5.58
CA LEU A 141 -1.35 -4.86 6.50
C LEU A 141 -0.35 -5.47 7.50
N ALA A 142 0.55 -4.64 8.01
CA ALA A 142 1.59 -5.05 8.94
C ALA A 142 1.72 -4.06 10.09
N SER A 143 2.21 -4.56 11.23
CA SER A 143 2.66 -3.71 12.32
C SER A 143 4.10 -3.29 12.08
N PHE A 144 4.45 -2.07 12.45
CA PHE A 144 5.80 -1.53 12.39
C PHE A 144 6.19 -0.99 13.75
N TYR A 145 7.44 -1.22 14.12
CA TYR A 145 8.08 -0.48 15.17
C TYR A 145 8.42 0.94 14.69
N GLU A 146 8.11 1.93 15.53
CA GLU A 146 8.47 3.33 15.28
C GLU A 146 9.99 3.50 15.34
N GLY A 147 10.59 4.17 14.37
CA GLY A 147 12.00 4.57 14.40
C GLY A 147 12.16 6.07 14.58
N GLY A 148 13.31 6.61 14.16
CA GLY A 148 13.55 8.05 14.19
C GLY A 148 12.82 8.78 13.07
N GLU A 149 12.47 10.03 13.33
CA GLU A 149 11.94 10.96 12.34
C GLU A 149 12.52 12.36 12.54
N ALA A 150 12.66 13.11 11.44
CA ALA A 150 13.08 14.51 11.48
C ALA A 150 12.38 15.30 10.37
N GLU A 151 12.03 16.55 10.67
CA GLU A 151 11.52 17.50 9.69
C GLU A 151 12.70 18.25 9.06
N LEU A 152 12.90 18.07 7.74
CA LEU A 152 14.04 18.58 6.99
C LEU A 152 13.60 19.52 5.87
N GLY A 153 14.37 20.58 5.65
CA GLY A 153 14.19 21.53 4.55
C GLY A 153 15.08 21.18 3.36
N PHE A 154 14.48 21.18 2.16
CA PHE A 154 15.13 20.90 0.89
C PHE A 154 14.97 22.10 -0.06
N VAL A 155 15.97 22.34 -0.92
CA VAL A 155 15.98 23.42 -1.91
C VAL A 155 16.43 22.92 -3.28
N PRO A 156 15.91 23.49 -4.38
CA PRO A 156 16.29 23.06 -5.72
C PRO A 156 17.78 23.25 -6.04
N GLY A 157 18.29 22.44 -6.96
CA GLY A 157 19.69 22.51 -7.43
C GLY A 157 20.70 21.82 -6.51
N VAL A 158 20.21 21.00 -5.57
CA VAL A 158 21.02 20.16 -4.68
C VAL A 158 20.69 18.70 -4.94
N ASP A 159 21.73 17.89 -5.10
CA ASP A 159 21.63 16.43 -5.12
C ASP A 159 21.72 15.93 -3.68
N TYR A 160 20.61 15.45 -3.15
CA TYR A 160 20.52 14.89 -1.81
C TYR A 160 20.81 13.39 -1.85
N GLU A 161 21.45 12.90 -0.79
CA GLU A 161 21.72 11.48 -0.59
C GLU A 161 21.11 11.06 0.75
N LEU A 162 20.30 10.00 0.71
CA LEU A 162 19.71 9.35 1.87
C LEU A 162 20.35 7.98 2.01
N THR A 163 21.09 7.79 3.09
CA THR A 163 21.79 6.53 3.40
C THR A 163 21.10 5.84 4.56
N VAL A 164 20.68 4.59 4.38
CA VAL A 164 20.16 3.74 5.45
C VAL A 164 21.26 2.80 5.89
N SER A 165 21.66 2.84 7.15
CA SER A 165 22.68 1.94 7.71
C SER A 165 22.13 1.17 8.91
N ALA A 166 22.74 0.01 9.19
CA ALA A 166 22.52 -0.64 10.47
C ALA A 166 23.05 0.27 11.58
N GLY A 167 22.19 0.74 12.49
CA GLY A 167 22.61 1.61 13.59
C GLY A 167 23.62 0.91 14.51
N ASP A 168 24.10 1.65 15.51
CA ASP A 168 25.25 1.21 16.30
C ASP A 168 24.97 0.03 17.24
N THR A 169 23.70 -0.27 17.49
CA THR A 169 23.26 -1.28 18.46
C THR A 169 22.37 -2.34 17.83
N GLY A 170 22.37 -3.54 18.42
CA GLY A 170 21.48 -4.63 18.07
C GLY A 170 21.83 -5.34 16.77
N ALA A 171 20.80 -5.78 16.04
CA ALA A 171 20.96 -6.56 14.81
C ALA A 171 21.52 -5.68 13.68
N ARG A 172 22.39 -6.24 12.84
CA ARG A 172 23.03 -5.54 11.71
C ARG A 172 22.33 -5.75 10.36
N SER A 173 21.24 -6.49 10.36
CA SER A 173 20.46 -6.80 9.15
C SER A 173 18.98 -6.77 9.49
N GLY A 174 18.16 -6.34 8.56
CA GLY A 174 16.72 -6.25 8.79
C GLY A 174 15.98 -5.51 7.69
N ARG A 175 14.67 -5.68 7.69
CA ARG A 175 13.78 -4.95 6.80
C ARG A 175 13.51 -3.58 7.37
N TYR A 176 13.36 -2.59 6.50
CA TYR A 176 12.97 -1.25 6.90
C TYR A 176 12.05 -0.62 5.85
N VAL A 177 11.39 0.46 6.26
CA VAL A 177 10.67 1.35 5.37
C VAL A 177 11.10 2.76 5.66
N VAL A 178 11.69 3.45 4.68
CA VAL A 178 11.92 4.89 4.77
C VAL A 178 10.61 5.59 4.39
N VAL A 179 10.12 6.42 5.31
CA VAL A 179 8.96 7.28 5.08
C VAL A 179 9.49 8.65 4.68
N PHE A 180 9.14 9.10 3.49
CA PHE A 180 9.74 10.27 2.87
C PHE A 180 8.71 11.02 2.03
N GLY A 181 8.50 12.30 2.32
CA GLY A 181 7.81 13.20 1.41
C GLY A 181 6.49 13.77 1.89
N GLY A 182 5.74 14.32 0.94
CA GLY A 182 4.64 15.26 1.12
C GLY A 182 3.24 14.65 1.23
N PRO A 183 2.20 15.44 0.97
CA PRO A 183 0.84 14.93 0.97
C PRO A 183 0.65 13.83 -0.08
N GLU A 184 -0.32 12.97 0.19
CA GLU A 184 -0.70 11.86 -0.68
C GLU A 184 -1.17 12.40 -2.03
N ALA A 185 -0.43 12.14 -3.10
CA ALA A 185 -0.76 12.54 -4.45
C ALA A 185 -0.45 11.40 -5.42
N PHE A 186 -1.48 10.87 -6.08
CA PHE A 186 -1.36 9.71 -6.95
C PHE A 186 -1.69 10.11 -8.38
N SER A 187 -0.73 9.94 -9.27
CA SER A 187 -0.99 9.89 -10.70
C SER A 187 -1.59 8.52 -11.09
N ALA A 188 -2.16 8.43 -12.29
CA ALA A 188 -2.62 7.14 -12.80
C ALA A 188 -1.47 6.13 -12.93
N ASP A 189 -0.26 6.61 -13.23
CA ASP A 189 0.94 5.77 -13.33
C ASP A 189 1.35 5.23 -11.95
N ASP A 190 1.23 6.05 -10.90
CA ASP A 190 1.50 5.62 -9.52
C ASP A 190 0.52 4.52 -9.08
N ILE A 191 -0.76 4.62 -9.45
CA ILE A 191 -1.76 3.59 -9.14
C ILE A 191 -1.36 2.25 -9.77
N VAL A 192 -0.93 2.26 -11.03
CA VAL A 192 -0.51 1.05 -11.75
C VAL A 192 0.77 0.48 -11.13
N ALA A 193 1.74 1.33 -10.80
CA ALA A 193 2.98 0.93 -10.14
C ALA A 193 2.69 0.29 -8.77
N THR A 194 1.89 0.96 -7.93
CA THR A 194 1.44 0.45 -6.63
C THR A 194 0.75 -0.90 -6.75
N ALA A 195 -0.17 -1.06 -7.71
CA ALA A 195 -0.86 -2.33 -7.94
C ALA A 195 0.11 -3.48 -8.28
N GLY A 196 1.20 -3.18 -9.00
CA GLY A 196 2.25 -4.16 -9.32
C GLY A 196 3.17 -4.51 -8.13
N GLN A 197 3.40 -3.56 -7.23
CA GLN A 197 4.30 -3.75 -6.08
C GLN A 197 3.61 -4.35 -4.85
N LEU A 198 2.32 -4.07 -4.65
CA LEU A 198 1.53 -4.52 -3.50
C LEU A 198 1.67 -6.02 -3.19
N PRO A 199 1.59 -6.94 -4.17
CA PRO A 199 1.82 -8.36 -3.89
C PRO A 199 3.19 -8.63 -3.26
N ARG A 200 4.25 -7.95 -3.70
CA ARG A 200 5.59 -8.12 -3.13
C ARG A 200 5.66 -7.63 -1.69
N ILE A 201 4.99 -6.52 -1.38
CA ILE A 201 4.90 -5.97 -0.02
C ILE A 201 4.11 -6.92 0.88
N TRP A 202 2.90 -7.31 0.48
CA TRP A 202 2.00 -8.18 1.25
C TRP A 202 2.57 -9.58 1.46
N PHE A 203 3.33 -10.10 0.50
CA PHE A 203 3.98 -11.41 0.63
C PHE A 203 5.44 -11.29 1.10
N GLY A 204 5.88 -10.11 1.54
CA GLY A 204 7.18 -9.90 2.21
C GLY A 204 8.41 -10.15 1.34
N ALA A 205 8.27 -10.04 0.01
CA ALA A 205 9.29 -10.29 -1.01
C ALA A 205 9.84 -8.99 -1.61
N TYR A 206 10.25 -8.04 -0.76
CA TYR A 206 10.95 -6.81 -1.17
C TYR A 206 12.44 -6.86 -0.76
N GLY A 207 13.30 -6.15 -1.51
CA GLY A 207 14.75 -6.09 -1.23
C GLY A 207 15.45 -7.45 -1.21
N GLY A 208 14.98 -8.44 -1.99
CA GLY A 208 15.55 -9.79 -1.97
C GLY A 208 15.32 -10.59 -0.67
N ALA A 209 14.50 -10.08 0.26
CA ALA A 209 14.18 -10.75 1.50
C ALA A 209 13.35 -12.06 1.29
N PRO A 210 13.43 -13.04 2.21
CA PRO A 210 12.66 -14.27 2.09
C PRO A 210 11.14 -13.99 2.17
N LEU A 211 10.39 -14.71 1.35
CA LEU A 211 8.91 -14.66 1.28
C LEU A 211 8.30 -14.84 2.66
N ARG A 212 7.44 -13.92 3.07
CA ARG A 212 6.67 -14.00 4.32
C ARG A 212 5.19 -13.83 4.04
N TRP A 213 4.44 -14.86 4.39
CA TRP A 213 3.02 -14.89 4.11
C TRP A 213 2.24 -14.03 5.10
N ASN A 214 1.59 -12.97 4.61
CA ASN A 214 0.62 -12.21 5.38
C ASN A 214 -0.79 -12.75 5.13
N TRP A 215 -1.33 -13.53 6.08
CA TRP A 215 -2.69 -14.06 5.97
C TRP A 215 -3.76 -12.96 5.94
N ALA A 216 -3.51 -11.80 6.56
CA ALA A 216 -4.45 -10.68 6.54
C ALA A 216 -4.62 -10.11 5.11
N ALA A 217 -3.57 -10.18 4.28
CA ALA A 217 -3.63 -9.77 2.88
C ALA A 217 -4.61 -10.58 2.03
N LEU A 218 -4.98 -11.80 2.47
CA LEU A 218 -5.99 -12.60 1.78
C LEU A 218 -7.42 -12.21 2.13
N VAL A 219 -7.66 -11.51 3.25
CA VAL A 219 -9.03 -11.19 3.69
C VAL A 219 -9.77 -10.37 2.63
N PRO A 220 -9.22 -9.27 2.08
CA PRO A 220 -9.88 -8.53 1.01
C PRO A 220 -10.12 -9.38 -0.25
N LEU A 221 -9.14 -10.23 -0.62
CA LEU A 221 -9.24 -11.10 -1.78
C LEU A 221 -10.34 -12.16 -1.62
N LEU A 222 -10.41 -12.81 -0.46
CA LEU A 222 -11.45 -13.78 -0.12
C LEU A 222 -12.84 -13.11 -0.12
N LEU A 223 -12.96 -11.92 0.46
CA LEU A 223 -14.21 -11.16 0.43
C LEU A 223 -14.62 -10.81 -1.01
N GLY A 224 -13.67 -10.43 -1.86
CA GLY A 224 -13.91 -10.19 -3.29
C GLY A 224 -14.42 -11.44 -4.01
N VAL A 225 -13.77 -12.59 -3.78
CA VAL A 225 -14.17 -13.87 -4.39
C VAL A 225 -15.55 -14.32 -3.92
N VAL A 226 -15.82 -14.27 -2.61
CA VAL A 226 -17.14 -14.64 -2.06
C VAL A 226 -18.24 -13.76 -2.65
N THR A 227 -17.99 -12.45 -2.75
CA THR A 227 -18.94 -11.50 -3.33
C THR A 227 -19.17 -11.79 -4.82
N LEU A 228 -18.12 -12.09 -5.58
CA LEU A 228 -18.24 -12.46 -7.00
C LEU A 228 -19.02 -13.77 -7.20
N VAL A 229 -18.75 -14.79 -6.40
CA VAL A 229 -19.47 -16.08 -6.47
C VAL A 229 -20.95 -15.89 -6.13
N ALA A 230 -21.26 -15.10 -5.10
CA ALA A 230 -22.63 -14.77 -4.74
C ALA A 230 -23.36 -14.04 -5.88
N LEU A 231 -22.68 -13.10 -6.54
CA LEU A 231 -23.21 -12.39 -7.71
C LEU A 231 -23.48 -13.35 -8.88
N LEU A 232 -22.54 -14.23 -9.20
CA LEU A 232 -22.70 -15.22 -10.27
C LEU A 232 -23.83 -16.21 -10.00
N ALA A 233 -23.91 -16.76 -8.78
CA ALA A 233 -24.99 -17.65 -8.37
C ALA A 233 -26.35 -16.95 -8.47
N TRP A 234 -26.42 -15.67 -8.07
CA TRP A 234 -27.61 -14.86 -8.22
C TRP A 234 -27.99 -14.66 -9.70
N VAL A 235 -27.05 -14.36 -10.58
CA VAL A 235 -27.29 -14.24 -12.03
C VAL A 235 -27.80 -15.57 -12.62
N VAL A 236 -27.16 -16.69 -12.30
CA VAL A 236 -27.54 -18.03 -12.81
C VAL A 236 -28.95 -18.41 -12.35
N THR A 237 -29.28 -18.22 -11.07
CA THR A 237 -30.62 -18.51 -10.54
C THR A 237 -31.70 -17.63 -11.18
N ARG A 238 -31.37 -16.40 -11.60
CA ARG A 238 -32.29 -15.52 -12.35
C ARG A 238 -32.49 -15.97 -13.80
N VAL A 239 -31.41 -16.29 -14.51
CA VAL A 239 -31.47 -16.75 -15.91
C VAL A 239 -32.23 -18.06 -16.02
N THR A 240 -31.94 -19.03 -15.16
CA THR A 240 -32.62 -20.34 -15.15
C THR A 240 -34.12 -20.22 -14.85
N LYS A 241 -34.52 -19.34 -13.92
CA LYS A 241 -35.94 -19.05 -13.68
C LYS A 241 -36.63 -18.42 -14.89
N ARG A 242 -35.94 -17.57 -15.65
CA ARG A 242 -36.50 -16.94 -16.87
C ARG A 242 -36.73 -17.97 -17.99
N VAL A 243 -35.75 -18.85 -18.23
CA VAL A 243 -35.85 -19.91 -19.26
C VAL A 243 -36.95 -20.91 -18.93
N ARG A 244 -37.17 -21.25 -17.66
CA ARG A 244 -38.27 -22.16 -17.26
C ARG A 244 -39.67 -21.53 -17.38
N SER A 245 -39.76 -20.21 -17.52
CA SER A 245 -41.03 -19.47 -17.61
C SER A 245 -41.45 -19.13 -19.04
N THR A 246 -40.61 -19.48 -20.03
CA THR A 246 -40.88 -19.40 -21.47
C THR A 246 -41.18 -20.77 -22.01
#